data_AF-A0A540NGV5-F1
#
_entry.id   AF-A0A540NGV5-F1
#
_cell.length_a   1.000
_cell.length_b   1.000
_cell.length_c   1.000
_cell.angle_alpha   90.00
_cell.angle_beta   90.00
_cell.angle_gamma   90.00
#
_symmetry.space_group_name_H-M   'P 1'
#
loop_
_entity.id
_entity.type
_entity.pdbx_description
1 polymer ?
#
loop_
_entity_poly.entity_id
_entity_poly.type
_entity_poly.pdbx_seq_one_letter_code
_entity_poly.pdbx_strand_id
1 'polypeptide(L)'
;MACPSLVPPNLRSYSFFNCCILLKAPILIHYFSVFPFQDDLEVHYAGFKTPHIHNLSDLVQENLGLQVRKFGRLQLPDTYVDSPNILVFQISARAPFRTDVAFISGTRSESSRVEERVSSLTGTSLTNQLKEKQREFDTKFEKSFNLVDKVDSESIVAGKAAIANLLGGIGYFFGQSKIAVSGDMLPGSHDNSILYWPAELYTAVPSRPFFPRGFLWDEGFHQLLIWRWDTHISLDIIGHWLDLMNIDGWIPREQILGVEALSKVPSDFVTQLPTNGNPPALLLALRDLVHGLKKNKFTAAESDAISSFVERAFVRLEAWFQWFNTTQSGI
;
A
#
# COMPACT_ATOMS: atom_id res chain seq x y z
N MET A 1 -13.87 5.26 -3.03
CA MET A 1 -14.84 6.36 -2.86
C MET A 1 -15.64 6.49 -4.13
N ALA A 2 -16.96 6.31 -4.05
CA ALA A 2 -17.85 6.61 -5.17
C ALA A 2 -17.84 8.13 -5.40
N CYS A 3 -17.68 8.57 -6.66
CA CYS A 3 -17.78 9.98 -7.01
C CYS A 3 -19.17 10.53 -6.64
N PRO A 4 -19.28 11.72 -6.02
CA PRO A 4 -20.55 12.40 -5.91
C PRO A 4 -21.06 12.76 -7.31
N SER A 5 -22.33 12.45 -7.57
CA SER A 5 -23.03 12.71 -8.82
C SER A 5 -23.17 14.20 -9.09
N LEU A 6 -22.32 14.75 -9.96
CA LEU A 6 -22.59 16.00 -10.67
C LEU A 6 -23.14 15.65 -12.06
N VAL A 7 -24.42 15.24 -12.12
CA VAL A 7 -25.13 15.07 -13.39
C VAL A 7 -26.10 16.26 -13.55
N PRO A 8 -25.89 17.17 -14.53
CA PRO A 8 -26.90 18.16 -14.88
C PRO A 8 -28.15 17.45 -15.45
N PRO A 9 -29.36 17.97 -15.23
CA PRO A 9 -30.63 17.25 -15.43
C PRO A 9 -31.00 16.89 -16.88
N ASN A 10 -30.14 17.14 -17.87
CA ASN A 10 -30.47 16.98 -19.30
C ASN A 10 -29.60 15.95 -20.08
N LEU A 11 -28.82 15.10 -19.42
CA LEU A 11 -28.14 13.98 -20.07
C LEU A 11 -28.92 12.68 -19.82
N ARG A 12 -29.45 12.08 -20.90
CA ARG A 12 -30.14 10.77 -20.88
C ARG A 12 -29.32 9.76 -20.08
N SER A 13 -29.98 9.09 -19.14
CA SER A 13 -29.43 8.04 -18.30
C SER A 13 -29.00 6.83 -19.15
N TYR A 14 -27.75 6.82 -19.57
CA TYR A 14 -27.04 5.60 -19.95
C TYR A 14 -26.13 5.24 -18.78
N SER A 15 -26.26 4.03 -18.24
CA SER A 15 -25.35 3.54 -17.19
C SER A 15 -23.98 3.25 -17.80
N PHE A 16 -23.18 4.30 -18.01
CA PHE A 16 -21.78 4.18 -18.39
C PHE A 16 -20.94 3.98 -17.13
N PHE A 17 -20.11 2.95 -17.13
CA PHE A 17 -19.10 2.76 -16.09
C PHE A 17 -17.82 3.45 -16.57
N ASN A 18 -17.29 4.40 -15.80
CA ASN A 18 -16.02 5.06 -16.08
C ASN A 18 -14.95 4.49 -15.16
N CYS A 19 -13.92 3.85 -15.74
CA CYS A 19 -12.73 3.41 -15.02
C CYS A 19 -11.53 4.27 -15.46
N CYS A 20 -10.77 4.80 -14.51
CA CYS A 20 -9.51 5.51 -14.78
C CYS A 20 -8.34 4.61 -14.37
N ILE A 21 -7.47 4.27 -15.32
CA ILE A 21 -6.22 3.55 -15.05
C ILE A 21 -5.06 4.55 -15.05
N LEU A 22 -4.25 4.49 -14.00
CA LEU A 22 -3.11 5.38 -13.79
C LEU A 22 -1.78 4.65 -14.01
N LEU A 23 -0.89 5.23 -14.82
CA LEU A 23 0.45 4.70 -15.08
C LEU A 23 1.52 5.79 -14.84
N LYS A 24 2.60 5.45 -14.12
CA LYS A 24 3.74 6.34 -13.83
C LYS A 24 4.89 6.07 -14.81
N ALA A 25 5.29 7.06 -15.61
CA ALA A 25 6.47 6.96 -16.49
C ALA A 25 7.75 7.33 -15.69
N PRO A 26 8.91 6.64 -15.89
CA PRO A 26 9.35 6.01 -17.12
C PRO A 26 9.22 4.48 -17.08
N ILE A 27 8.22 3.95 -16.40
CA ILE A 27 7.83 2.56 -16.63
C ILE A 27 7.27 2.54 -18.05
N LEU A 28 8.13 2.29 -19.03
CA LEU A 28 7.75 2.00 -20.40
C LEU A 28 6.91 0.73 -20.35
N ILE A 29 5.60 0.90 -20.21
CA ILE A 29 4.64 -0.11 -20.62
C ILE A 29 4.67 -0.04 -22.14
N HIS A 30 5.54 -0.86 -22.74
CA HIS A 30 5.62 -1.01 -24.18
C HIS A 30 4.33 -1.61 -24.77
N TYR A 31 3.40 -2.09 -23.93
CA TYR A 31 2.15 -2.67 -24.39
C TYR A 31 1.00 -2.42 -23.39
N PHE A 32 0.15 -1.44 -23.68
CA PHE A 32 -1.16 -1.29 -23.06
C PHE A 32 -2.19 -1.77 -24.07
N SER A 33 -2.60 -3.04 -23.97
CA SER A 33 -3.64 -3.61 -24.81
C SER A 33 -4.92 -3.78 -24.00
N VAL A 34 -5.91 -2.94 -24.27
CA VAL A 34 -7.29 -3.23 -23.88
C VAL A 34 -7.84 -4.17 -24.95
N PHE A 35 -8.26 -5.37 -24.56
CA PHE A 35 -8.92 -6.30 -25.48
C PHE A 35 -10.43 -6.01 -25.47
N PRO A 36 -10.98 -5.33 -26.50
CA PRO A 36 -12.40 -5.06 -26.55
C PRO A 36 -13.15 -6.37 -26.78
N PHE A 37 -14.11 -6.67 -25.91
CA PHE A 37 -15.04 -7.79 -26.10
C PHE A 37 -16.28 -7.36 -26.90
N GLN A 38 -16.44 -6.07 -27.26
CA GLN A 38 -17.61 -5.52 -27.96
C GLN A 38 -17.34 -4.13 -28.57
N ASP A 39 -18.09 -3.78 -29.62
CA ASP A 39 -18.03 -2.52 -30.42
C ASP A 39 -18.37 -1.22 -29.65
N ASP A 40 -18.73 -1.31 -28.36
CA ASP A 40 -19.18 -0.18 -27.51
C ASP A 40 -18.09 0.29 -26.49
N LEU A 41 -16.82 -0.07 -26.70
CA LEU A 41 -15.70 0.35 -25.83
C LEU A 41 -15.07 1.65 -26.35
N GLU A 42 -15.14 2.71 -25.55
CA GLU A 42 -14.42 3.95 -25.79
C GLU A 42 -13.24 4.07 -24.82
N VAL A 43 -12.07 4.45 -25.35
CA VAL A 43 -10.88 4.72 -24.54
C VAL A 43 -10.39 6.13 -24.87
N HIS A 44 -10.32 6.97 -23.85
CA HIS A 44 -9.72 8.30 -23.92
C HIS A 44 -8.53 8.41 -22.98
N TYR A 45 -7.60 9.32 -23.23
CA TYR A 45 -6.42 9.45 -22.39
C TYR A 45 -5.98 10.89 -22.15
N ALA A 46 -5.20 11.07 -21.08
CA ALA A 46 -4.52 12.31 -20.77
C ALA A 46 -3.12 12.05 -20.21
N GLY A 47 -2.12 12.74 -20.75
CA GLY A 47 -0.76 12.72 -20.22
C GLY A 47 -0.45 13.97 -19.41
N PHE A 48 0.00 13.77 -18.17
CA PHE A 48 0.33 14.83 -17.22
C PHE A 48 1.81 14.81 -16.86
N LYS A 49 2.33 15.99 -16.51
CA LYS A 49 3.67 16.17 -15.95
C LYS A 49 3.54 16.84 -14.59
N THR A 50 3.56 16.03 -13.53
CA THR A 50 3.42 16.53 -12.15
C THR A 50 4.29 15.72 -11.19
N PRO A 51 5.01 16.37 -10.25
CA PRO A 51 5.68 15.67 -9.17
C PRO A 51 4.71 15.20 -8.07
N HIS A 52 3.44 15.61 -8.14
CA HIS A 52 2.43 15.38 -7.11
C HIS A 52 1.42 14.33 -7.56
N ILE A 53 1.44 13.16 -6.91
CA ILE A 53 0.49 12.06 -7.17
C ILE A 53 -0.72 12.13 -6.21
N HIS A 54 -0.58 12.78 -5.06
CA HIS A 54 -1.62 12.83 -4.02
C HIS A 54 -2.90 13.59 -4.44
N ASN A 55 -2.81 14.53 -5.38
CA ASN A 55 -3.91 15.38 -5.86
C ASN A 55 -4.32 15.04 -7.31
N LEU A 56 -4.00 13.84 -7.79
CA LEU A 56 -4.19 13.49 -9.18
C LEU A 56 -5.67 13.40 -9.59
N SER A 57 -6.54 13.05 -8.65
CA SER A 57 -8.00 13.08 -8.84
C SER A 57 -8.50 14.48 -9.20
N ASP A 58 -7.98 15.52 -8.53
CA ASP A 58 -8.39 16.91 -8.79
C ASP A 58 -7.94 17.34 -10.19
N LEU A 59 -6.71 16.98 -10.57
CA LEU A 59 -6.16 17.25 -11.91
C LEU A 59 -6.99 16.60 -13.02
N VAL A 60 -7.41 15.34 -12.82
CA VAL A 60 -8.26 14.62 -13.77
C VAL A 60 -9.67 15.24 -13.83
N GLN A 61 -10.25 15.59 -12.69
CA GLN A 61 -11.57 16.24 -12.61
C GLN A 61 -11.58 17.62 -13.28
N GLU A 62 -10.54 18.42 -13.09
CA GLU A 62 -10.39 19.71 -13.76
C GLU A 62 -10.36 19.54 -15.29
N ASN A 63 -9.57 18.57 -15.78
CA ASN A 63 -9.50 18.26 -17.20
C ASN A 63 -10.86 17.83 -17.77
N LEU A 64 -11.55 16.90 -17.10
CA LEU A 64 -12.89 16.48 -17.48
C LEU A 64 -13.88 17.65 -17.46
N GLY A 65 -13.80 18.53 -16.46
CA GLY A 65 -14.64 19.73 -16.36
C GLY A 65 -14.44 20.70 -17.52
N LEU A 66 -13.20 20.89 -17.97
CA LEU A 66 -12.88 21.69 -19.16
C LEU A 66 -13.46 21.08 -20.44
N GLN A 67 -13.36 19.75 -20.59
CA GLN A 67 -13.91 19.02 -21.73
C GLN A 67 -15.44 19.14 -21.80
N VAL A 68 -16.11 19.03 -20.65
CA VAL A 68 -17.57 19.24 -20.56
C VAL A 68 -17.94 20.67 -20.93
N ARG A 69 -17.22 21.68 -20.43
CA ARG A 69 -17.52 23.10 -20.74
C ARG A 69 -17.30 23.45 -22.21
N LYS A 70 -16.25 22.90 -22.82
CA LYS A 70 -15.85 23.25 -24.19
C LYS A 70 -16.58 22.44 -25.26
N PHE A 71 -16.85 21.17 -24.99
CA PHE A 71 -17.36 20.23 -26.00
C PHE A 71 -18.65 19.50 -25.58
N GLY A 72 -19.12 19.69 -24.34
CA GLY A 72 -20.31 19.01 -23.83
C GLY A 72 -20.11 17.51 -23.58
N ARG A 73 -18.86 17.03 -23.50
CA ARG A 73 -18.52 15.60 -23.34
C ARG A 73 -17.70 15.37 -22.08
N LEU A 74 -18.03 14.30 -21.34
CA LEU A 74 -17.28 13.85 -20.17
C LEU A 74 -16.23 12.81 -20.59
N GLN A 75 -15.25 13.26 -21.38
CA GLN A 75 -14.18 12.44 -21.94
C GLN A 75 -12.84 13.13 -21.69
N LEU A 76 -11.76 12.38 -21.49
CA LEU A 76 -10.41 12.92 -21.49
C LEU A 76 -10.04 13.49 -22.88
N PRO A 77 -9.12 14.48 -22.95
CA PRO A 77 -8.85 15.24 -24.17
C PRO A 77 -8.15 14.48 -25.31
N ASP A 78 -7.65 13.27 -25.09
CA ASP A 78 -6.76 12.53 -26.01
C ASP A 78 -5.48 13.31 -26.34
N THR A 79 -4.92 13.95 -25.31
CA THR A 79 -3.71 14.76 -25.41
C THR A 79 -2.74 14.43 -24.29
N TYR A 80 -1.44 14.61 -24.55
CA TYR A 80 -0.41 14.55 -23.52
C TYR A 80 0.45 15.81 -23.57
N VAL A 81 0.94 16.24 -22.41
CA VAL A 81 1.98 17.29 -22.32
C VAL A 81 3.35 16.73 -22.72
N ASP A 82 4.30 17.61 -23.04
CA ASP A 82 5.66 17.20 -23.39
C ASP A 82 6.35 16.44 -22.25
N SER A 83 6.81 15.22 -22.55
CA SER A 83 7.45 14.31 -21.60
C SER A 83 6.58 14.07 -20.34
N PRO A 84 5.40 13.44 -20.50
CA PRO A 84 4.51 13.17 -19.39
C PRO A 84 5.14 12.13 -18.46
N ASN A 85 5.05 12.35 -17.15
CA ASN A 85 5.45 11.35 -16.16
C ASN A 85 4.26 10.55 -15.62
N ILE A 86 3.04 10.90 -16.05
CA ILE A 86 1.80 10.26 -15.69
C ILE A 86 0.92 10.12 -16.93
N LEU A 87 0.34 8.94 -17.13
CA LEU A 87 -0.70 8.68 -18.13
C LEU A 87 -1.96 8.20 -17.42
N VAL A 88 -3.09 8.80 -17.79
CA VAL A 88 -4.42 8.41 -17.31
C VAL A 88 -5.24 7.94 -18.51
N PHE A 89 -5.82 6.76 -18.41
CA PHE A 89 -6.73 6.19 -19.41
C PHE A 89 -8.14 6.12 -18.84
N GLN A 90 -9.09 6.78 -19.48
CA GLN A 90 -10.52 6.65 -19.23
C GLN A 90 -11.07 5.56 -20.15
N ILE A 91 -11.59 4.49 -19.56
CA ILE A 91 -12.30 3.42 -20.27
C ILE A 91 -13.80 3.57 -19.97
N SER A 92 -14.59 3.71 -21.03
CA SER A 92 -16.05 3.82 -20.98
C SER A 92 -16.68 2.67 -21.79
N ALA A 93 -17.53 1.89 -21.14
CA ALA A 93 -18.20 0.74 -21.75
C ALA A 93 -19.59 0.50 -21.15
N ARG A 94 -20.45 -0.22 -21.88
CA ARG A 94 -21.73 -0.73 -21.35
C ARG A 94 -21.50 -2.05 -20.61
N ALA A 95 -22.14 -2.20 -19.46
CA ALA A 95 -22.10 -3.44 -18.70
C ALA A 95 -22.97 -4.54 -19.36
N PRO A 96 -22.59 -5.82 -19.27
CA PRO A 96 -21.37 -6.33 -18.63
C PRO A 96 -20.14 -6.22 -19.54
N PHE A 97 -19.01 -5.75 -19.01
CA PHE A 97 -17.73 -5.74 -19.72
C PHE A 97 -16.60 -6.25 -18.81
N ARG A 98 -15.48 -6.64 -19.42
CA ARG A 98 -14.23 -7.02 -18.75
C ARG A 98 -13.06 -6.37 -19.47
N THR A 99 -12.05 -5.99 -18.70
CA THR A 99 -10.79 -5.45 -19.22
C THR A 99 -9.65 -6.02 -18.41
N ASP A 100 -8.57 -6.37 -19.09
CA ASP A 100 -7.33 -6.80 -18.47
C ASP A 100 -6.26 -5.74 -18.70
N VAL A 101 -5.40 -5.54 -17.70
CA VAL A 101 -4.25 -4.63 -17.79
C VAL A 101 -3.01 -5.44 -17.47
N ALA A 102 -2.19 -5.72 -18.49
CA ALA A 102 -0.97 -6.49 -18.34
C ALA A 102 0.25 -5.57 -18.27
N PHE A 103 1.14 -5.85 -17.33
CA PHE A 103 2.45 -5.21 -17.25
C PHE A 103 3.54 -6.19 -17.72
N ILE A 104 4.32 -5.80 -18.73
CA ILE A 104 5.38 -6.63 -19.30
C ILE A 104 6.72 -5.92 -19.16
N SER A 105 7.63 -6.49 -18.36
CA SER A 105 9.00 -5.99 -18.20
C SER A 105 9.94 -6.50 -19.31
N GLY A 106 10.99 -5.73 -19.60
CA GLY A 106 12.12 -6.18 -20.45
C GLY A 106 11.86 -6.15 -21.97
N THR A 107 10.97 -5.30 -22.44
CA THR A 107 10.46 -5.25 -23.83
C THR A 107 11.23 -4.27 -24.71
N ARG A 108 12.57 -4.33 -24.70
CA ARG A 108 13.41 -3.43 -25.52
C ARG A 108 13.31 -3.66 -27.04
N SER A 109 12.62 -4.71 -27.50
CA SER A 109 12.36 -4.99 -28.91
C SER A 109 11.00 -5.70 -29.06
N GLU A 110 10.18 -5.21 -29.98
CA GLU A 110 8.93 -5.87 -30.39
C GLU A 110 9.28 -7.21 -31.05
N SER A 111 8.92 -8.28 -30.38
CA SER A 111 9.14 -9.65 -30.85
C SER A 111 7.89 -10.46 -30.53
N SER A 112 7.69 -11.58 -31.24
CA SER A 112 6.62 -12.55 -30.98
C SER A 112 6.52 -12.99 -29.51
N ARG A 113 7.63 -12.88 -28.76
CA ARG A 113 7.68 -13.09 -27.31
C ARG A 113 6.84 -12.11 -26.48
N VAL A 114 6.60 -10.89 -26.96
CA VAL A 114 5.81 -9.89 -26.22
C VAL A 114 4.33 -10.25 -26.31
N GLU A 115 3.82 -10.54 -27.51
CA GLU A 115 2.44 -10.96 -27.73
C GLU A 115 2.10 -12.25 -26.96
N GLU A 116 3.00 -13.23 -26.98
CA GLU A 116 2.85 -14.47 -26.21
C GLU A 116 2.73 -14.19 -24.70
N ARG A 117 3.58 -13.30 -24.17
CA ARG A 117 3.55 -12.91 -22.74
C ARG A 117 2.31 -12.10 -22.36
N VAL A 118 1.81 -11.26 -23.26
CA VAL A 118 0.54 -10.55 -23.02
C VAL A 118 -0.62 -11.55 -23.01
N SER A 119 -0.65 -12.46 -23.99
CA SER A 119 -1.66 -13.52 -24.06
C SER A 119 -1.63 -14.42 -22.82
N SER A 120 -0.44 -14.73 -22.29
CA SER A 120 -0.32 -15.53 -21.07
C SER A 120 -0.78 -14.80 -19.81
N LEU A 121 -0.88 -13.47 -19.81
CA LEU A 121 -1.31 -12.64 -18.67
C LEU A 121 -2.70 -12.02 -18.85
N THR A 122 -3.45 -12.40 -19.88
CA THR A 122 -4.79 -11.86 -20.17
C THR A 122 -5.78 -12.97 -20.53
N GLY A 123 -7.05 -12.60 -20.67
CA GLY A 123 -8.15 -13.45 -21.13
C GLY A 123 -8.33 -14.72 -20.31
N THR A 124 -8.44 -15.85 -21.02
CA THR A 124 -8.64 -17.18 -20.42
C THR A 124 -7.43 -17.62 -19.58
N SER A 125 -6.21 -17.25 -19.98
CA SER A 125 -5.00 -17.59 -19.23
C SER A 125 -5.00 -16.93 -17.86
N LEU A 126 -5.26 -15.62 -17.81
CA LEU A 126 -5.41 -14.88 -16.55
C LEU A 126 -6.57 -15.45 -15.72
N THR A 127 -7.72 -15.73 -16.33
CA THR A 127 -8.87 -16.31 -15.63
C THR A 127 -8.53 -17.64 -14.94
N ASN A 128 -7.76 -18.50 -15.62
CA ASN A 128 -7.35 -19.78 -15.05
C ASN A 128 -6.33 -19.59 -13.92
N GLN A 129 -5.35 -18.69 -14.08
CA GLN A 129 -4.39 -18.34 -13.04
C GLN A 129 -5.07 -17.75 -11.80
N LEU A 130 -6.07 -16.87 -11.97
CA LEU A 130 -6.83 -16.32 -10.84
C LEU A 130 -7.56 -17.42 -10.06
N LYS A 131 -8.18 -18.40 -10.74
CA LYS A 131 -8.82 -19.56 -10.09
C LYS A 131 -7.80 -20.42 -9.34
N GLU A 132 -6.62 -20.63 -9.91
CA GLU A 132 -5.54 -21.35 -9.25
C GLU A 132 -5.05 -20.61 -8.00
N LYS A 133 -4.77 -19.31 -8.11
CA LYS A 133 -4.35 -18.48 -6.96
C LYS A 133 -5.40 -18.38 -5.87
N GLN A 134 -6.68 -18.39 -6.21
CA GLN A 134 -7.76 -18.48 -5.22
C GLN A 134 -7.70 -19.80 -4.44
N ARG A 135 -7.50 -20.94 -5.13
CA ARG A 135 -7.33 -22.25 -4.47
C ARG A 135 -6.07 -22.32 -3.62
N GLU A 136 -4.97 -21.75 -4.09
CA GLU A 136 -3.72 -21.66 -3.32
C GLU A 136 -3.91 -20.84 -2.04
N PHE A 137 -4.59 -19.68 -2.14
CA PHE A 137 -4.93 -18.86 -0.98
C PHE A 137 -5.79 -19.63 0.02
N ASP A 138 -6.85 -20.30 -0.44
CA ASP A 138 -7.74 -21.08 0.41
C ASP A 138 -6.99 -22.22 1.13
N THR A 139 -6.11 -22.91 0.41
CA THR A 139 -5.27 -23.98 0.95
C THR A 139 -4.27 -23.45 1.98
N LYS A 140 -3.62 -22.31 1.69
CA LYS A 140 -2.66 -21.68 2.61
C LYS A 140 -3.36 -21.18 3.86
N PHE A 141 -4.55 -20.59 3.74
CA PHE A 141 -5.36 -20.15 4.88
C PHE A 141 -5.68 -21.30 5.83
N GLU A 142 -6.15 -22.43 5.28
CA GLU A 142 -6.44 -23.61 6.10
C GLU A 142 -5.19 -24.13 6.80
N LYS A 143 -4.07 -24.22 6.07
CA LYS A 143 -2.79 -24.67 6.65
C LYS A 143 -2.28 -23.75 7.77
N SER A 144 -2.40 -22.43 7.59
CA SER A 144 -1.87 -21.43 8.54
C SER A 144 -2.71 -21.33 9.82
N PHE A 145 -4.04 -21.41 9.70
CA PHE A 145 -4.93 -21.13 10.84
C PHE A 145 -5.64 -22.38 11.38
N ASN A 146 -5.82 -23.43 10.56
CA ASN A 146 -6.43 -24.72 10.91
C ASN A 146 -7.72 -24.54 11.73
N LEU A 147 -8.72 -23.92 11.10
CA LEU A 147 -9.96 -23.50 11.76
C LEU A 147 -11.13 -24.44 11.46
N VAL A 148 -10.96 -25.40 10.53
CA VAL A 148 -11.98 -26.41 10.24
C VAL A 148 -12.36 -27.13 11.54
N ASP A 149 -13.67 -27.33 11.71
CA ASP A 149 -14.33 -27.91 12.89
C ASP A 149 -14.21 -27.12 14.21
N LYS A 150 -13.52 -25.96 14.21
CA LYS A 150 -13.43 -25.07 15.39
C LYS A 150 -14.41 -23.91 15.35
N VAL A 151 -14.85 -23.52 14.16
CA VAL A 151 -15.75 -22.39 13.90
C VAL A 151 -16.70 -22.74 12.77
N ASP A 152 -17.78 -21.98 12.63
CA ASP A 152 -18.75 -22.11 11.53
C ASP A 152 -18.19 -21.59 10.19
N SER A 153 -18.90 -21.88 9.10
CA SER A 153 -18.48 -21.51 7.74
C SER A 153 -18.47 -19.99 7.50
N GLU A 154 -19.33 -19.21 8.14
CA GLU A 154 -19.34 -17.75 8.01
C GLU A 154 -18.11 -17.15 8.70
N SER A 155 -17.73 -17.69 9.86
CA SER A 155 -16.49 -17.34 10.56
C SER A 155 -15.24 -17.62 9.71
N ILE A 156 -15.21 -18.70 8.94
CA ILE A 156 -14.11 -18.99 8.00
C ILE A 156 -14.04 -17.92 6.90
N VAL A 157 -15.19 -17.53 6.33
CA VAL A 157 -15.26 -16.47 5.31
C VAL A 157 -14.78 -15.14 5.88
N ALA A 158 -15.21 -14.78 7.09
CA ALA A 158 -14.77 -13.58 7.79
C ALA A 158 -13.26 -13.60 8.06
N GLY A 159 -12.70 -14.74 8.50
CA GLY A 159 -11.26 -14.90 8.71
C GLY A 159 -10.43 -14.72 7.44
N LYS A 160 -10.89 -15.31 6.32
CA LYS A 160 -10.25 -15.11 5.00
C LYS A 160 -10.28 -13.63 4.59
N ALA A 161 -11.41 -12.97 4.76
CA ALA A 161 -11.55 -11.54 4.47
C ALA A 161 -10.65 -10.68 5.38
N ALA A 162 -10.51 -11.02 6.66
CA ALA A 162 -9.65 -10.32 7.59
C ALA A 162 -8.17 -10.38 7.17
N ILE A 163 -7.67 -11.58 6.86
CA ILE A 163 -6.28 -11.76 6.40
C ILE A 163 -6.05 -11.10 5.04
N ALA A 164 -6.97 -11.27 4.09
CA ALA A 164 -6.86 -10.65 2.77
C ALA A 164 -6.83 -9.11 2.85
N ASN A 165 -7.66 -8.50 3.70
CA ASN A 165 -7.67 -7.05 3.89
C ASN A 165 -6.43 -6.54 4.64
N LEU A 166 -5.94 -7.30 5.65
CA LEU A 166 -4.70 -6.96 6.36
C LEU A 166 -3.50 -6.94 5.41
N LEU A 167 -3.32 -8.03 4.64
CA LEU A 167 -2.24 -8.14 3.66
C LEU A 167 -2.39 -7.10 2.53
N GLY A 168 -3.62 -6.87 2.07
CA GLY A 168 -3.93 -5.82 1.08
C GLY A 168 -3.81 -4.38 1.62
N GLY A 169 -3.58 -4.21 2.92
CA GLY A 169 -3.24 -2.95 3.56
C GLY A 169 -1.74 -2.71 3.67
N ILE A 170 -0.89 -3.69 3.34
CA ILE A 170 0.56 -3.50 3.35
C ILE A 170 0.94 -2.52 2.22
N GLY A 171 1.70 -1.48 2.59
CA GLY A 171 2.16 -0.45 1.69
C GLY A 171 3.67 -0.20 1.82
N TYR A 172 4.22 0.48 0.82
CA TYR A 172 5.58 1.00 0.84
C TYR A 172 5.53 2.53 0.82
N PHE A 173 6.19 3.16 1.78
CA PHE A 173 6.19 4.60 2.00
C PHE A 173 7.62 5.13 1.96
N PHE A 174 7.81 6.34 1.45
CA PHE A 174 9.12 6.99 1.39
C PHE A 174 8.99 8.48 1.66
N GLY A 175 9.85 9.03 2.51
CA GLY A 175 9.85 10.45 2.84
C GLY A 175 10.66 10.78 4.09
N GLN A 176 10.40 11.95 4.67
CA GLN A 176 11.08 12.43 5.87
C GLN A 176 10.06 12.74 6.96
N SER A 177 10.29 12.22 8.16
CA SER A 177 9.46 12.52 9.33
C SER A 177 9.83 13.89 9.90
N LYS A 178 8.82 14.66 10.33
CA LYS A 178 8.99 15.95 11.00
C LYS A 178 9.05 15.73 12.51
N ILE A 179 10.16 16.07 13.14
CA ILE A 179 10.46 15.75 14.55
C ILE A 179 10.74 17.02 15.33
N ALA A 180 10.26 17.11 16.56
CA ALA A 180 10.54 18.22 17.46
C ALA A 180 11.99 18.23 17.96
N VAL A 181 12.64 19.39 17.99
CA VAL A 181 14.01 19.55 18.55
C VAL A 181 13.98 19.67 20.08
N SER A 182 12.93 20.27 20.64
CA SER A 182 12.72 20.39 22.07
C SER A 182 11.36 19.78 22.43
N GLY A 183 11.31 18.95 23.47
CA GLY A 183 10.09 18.24 23.90
C GLY A 183 8.92 19.16 24.30
N ASP A 184 9.18 20.46 24.46
CA ASP A 184 8.19 21.48 24.78
C ASP A 184 7.63 22.14 23.51
N MET A 185 6.47 21.64 23.07
CA MET A 185 5.61 22.37 22.13
C MET A 185 4.78 23.40 22.90
N LEU A 186 5.37 24.54 23.25
CA LEU A 186 4.57 25.67 23.74
C LEU A 186 3.65 26.19 22.60
N PRO A 187 2.35 26.43 22.85
CA PRO A 187 1.47 26.98 21.83
C PRO A 187 1.97 28.36 21.38
N GLY A 188 2.30 28.49 20.08
CA GLY A 188 2.75 29.75 19.49
C GLY A 188 4.27 29.90 19.34
N SER A 189 5.09 28.91 19.70
CA SER A 189 6.52 28.94 19.33
C SER A 189 6.69 28.60 17.84
N HIS A 190 7.50 29.39 17.14
CA HIS A 190 7.86 29.13 15.76
C HIS A 190 8.45 27.73 15.62
N ASP A 191 7.90 26.95 14.68
CA ASP A 191 8.22 25.58 14.26
C ASP A 191 9.66 25.10 14.59
N ASN A 192 9.91 24.72 15.86
CA ASN A 192 11.19 24.19 16.31
C ASN A 192 11.28 22.69 16.02
N SER A 193 11.14 22.36 14.74
CA SER A 193 11.18 20.99 14.24
C SER A 193 12.26 20.84 13.16
N ILE A 194 12.72 19.60 13.01
CA ILE A 194 13.65 19.19 11.98
C ILE A 194 13.03 18.09 11.13
N LEU A 195 13.46 18.00 9.88
CA LEU A 195 13.20 16.84 9.06
C LEU A 195 14.28 15.79 9.33
N TYR A 196 13.87 14.59 9.71
CA TYR A 196 14.77 13.44 9.76
C TYR A 196 15.26 13.04 8.38
N TRP A 197 16.22 12.10 8.32
CA TRP A 197 16.74 11.59 7.06
C TRP A 197 15.62 11.00 6.18
N PRO A 198 15.77 11.03 4.84
CA PRO A 198 14.86 10.30 3.96
C PRO A 198 14.92 8.81 4.29
N ALA A 199 13.75 8.23 4.57
CA ALA A 199 13.62 6.84 4.97
C ALA A 199 12.44 6.18 4.26
N GLU A 200 12.53 4.87 4.17
CA GLU A 200 11.51 4.00 3.62
C GLU A 200 10.85 3.18 4.72
N LEU A 201 9.59 2.81 4.49
CA LEU A 201 8.84 1.94 5.38
C LEU A 201 7.94 1.02 4.57
N TYR A 202 8.20 -0.29 4.66
CA TYR A 202 7.27 -1.33 4.24
C TYR A 202 6.49 -1.82 5.46
N THR A 203 5.18 -1.62 5.50
CA THR A 203 4.36 -1.87 6.71
C THR A 203 2.90 -2.09 6.39
N ALA A 204 2.18 -2.81 7.26
CA ALA A 204 0.72 -2.80 7.27
C ALA A 204 0.19 -1.45 7.79
N VAL A 205 -1.06 -1.14 7.46
CA VAL A 205 -1.74 0.09 7.91
C VAL A 205 -3.03 -0.25 8.66
N PRO A 206 -3.40 0.50 9.72
CA PRO A 206 -4.62 0.21 10.48
C PRO A 206 -5.90 0.33 9.65
N SER A 207 -5.92 1.27 8.71
CA SER A 207 -7.07 1.53 7.86
C SER A 207 -6.69 2.22 6.57
N ARG A 208 -6.92 1.56 5.42
CA ARG A 208 -6.67 2.15 4.09
C ARG A 208 -7.35 3.51 3.86
N PRO A 209 -8.61 3.75 4.26
CA PRO A 209 -9.25 5.06 4.03
C PRO A 209 -8.85 6.15 5.03
N PHE A 210 -8.63 5.80 6.31
CA PHE A 210 -8.46 6.80 7.38
C PHE A 210 -7.00 6.94 7.87
N PHE A 211 -6.27 5.83 7.89
CA PHE A 211 -4.93 5.72 8.44
C PHE A 211 -3.97 5.01 7.47
N PRO A 212 -3.77 5.49 6.23
CA PRO A 212 -2.92 4.82 5.24
C PRO A 212 -1.42 5.08 5.49
N ARG A 213 -0.94 4.74 6.69
CA ARG A 213 0.44 4.97 7.13
C ARG A 213 0.79 4.05 8.32
N GLY A 214 2.08 3.95 8.63
CA GLY A 214 2.57 3.11 9.71
C GLY A 214 2.27 3.69 11.11
N PHE A 215 1.80 2.84 12.01
CA PHE A 215 1.66 3.13 13.44
C PHE A 215 2.38 2.04 14.25
N LEU A 216 3.32 2.47 15.11
CA LEU A 216 4.29 1.56 15.73
C LEU A 216 3.65 0.48 16.61
N TRP A 217 2.64 0.83 17.40
CA TRP A 217 1.97 -0.16 18.26
C TRP A 217 0.97 -1.03 17.49
N ASP A 218 0.19 -0.46 16.57
CA ASP A 218 -0.72 -1.23 15.70
C ASP A 218 0.06 -2.31 14.95
N GLU A 219 1.26 -1.98 14.46
CA GLU A 219 2.08 -2.94 13.72
C GLU A 219 2.42 -4.19 14.53
N GLY A 220 2.66 -4.05 15.84
CA GLY A 220 2.85 -5.20 16.72
C GLY A 220 1.69 -6.20 16.66
N PHE A 221 0.44 -5.72 16.59
CA PHE A 221 -0.75 -6.55 16.47
C PHE A 221 -0.95 -7.08 15.05
N HIS A 222 -0.65 -6.28 14.02
CA HIS A 222 -0.65 -6.76 12.63
C HIS A 222 0.27 -7.96 12.48
N GLN A 223 1.48 -7.87 13.05
CA GLN A 223 2.50 -8.91 12.93
C GLN A 223 2.09 -10.23 13.57
N LEU A 224 1.27 -10.23 14.62
CA LEU A 224 0.72 -11.47 15.19
C LEU A 224 -0.07 -12.30 14.17
N LEU A 225 -0.68 -11.68 13.16
CA LEU A 225 -1.37 -12.40 12.09
C LEU A 225 -0.46 -12.62 10.88
N ILE A 226 0.32 -11.61 10.50
CA ILE A 226 1.18 -11.67 9.30
C ILE A 226 2.22 -12.77 9.42
N TRP A 227 2.91 -12.94 10.55
CA TRP A 227 3.94 -13.97 10.66
C TRP A 227 3.39 -15.40 10.52
N ARG A 228 2.14 -15.62 10.94
CA ARG A 228 1.43 -16.92 10.79
C ARG A 228 1.06 -17.21 9.33
N TRP A 229 0.92 -16.16 8.53
CA TRP A 229 0.70 -16.26 7.09
C TRP A 229 2.01 -16.39 6.32
N ASP A 230 2.98 -15.52 6.60
CA ASP A 230 4.25 -15.45 5.89
C ASP A 230 5.34 -14.85 6.78
N THR A 231 6.32 -15.66 7.14
CA THR A 231 7.43 -15.27 8.02
C THR A 231 8.31 -14.22 7.37
N HIS A 232 8.58 -14.30 6.06
CA HIS A 232 9.44 -13.35 5.36
C HIS A 232 8.84 -11.95 5.32
N ILE A 233 7.54 -11.83 5.00
CA ILE A 233 6.84 -10.54 5.05
C ILE A 233 6.95 -9.92 6.45
N SER A 234 6.80 -10.73 7.50
CA SER A 234 6.89 -10.23 8.87
C SER A 234 8.28 -9.71 9.23
N LEU A 235 9.33 -10.48 8.91
CA LEU A 235 10.71 -10.08 9.17
C LEU A 235 11.09 -8.80 8.39
N ASP A 236 10.68 -8.67 7.13
CA ASP A 236 10.93 -7.48 6.33
C ASP A 236 10.26 -6.24 6.92
N ILE A 237 9.01 -6.35 7.38
CA ILE A 237 8.29 -5.24 8.01
C ILE A 237 8.96 -4.84 9.33
N ILE A 238 9.27 -5.80 10.20
CA ILE A 238 9.94 -5.51 11.49
C ILE A 238 11.31 -4.86 11.22
N GLY A 239 12.05 -5.35 10.22
CA GLY A 239 13.32 -4.76 9.79
C GLY A 239 13.19 -3.28 9.45
N HIS A 240 12.24 -2.93 8.57
CA HIS A 240 11.97 -1.54 8.18
C HIS A 240 11.59 -0.66 9.38
N TRP A 241 10.80 -1.16 10.33
CA TRP A 241 10.50 -0.40 11.56
C TRP A 241 11.74 -0.13 12.41
N LEU A 242 12.64 -1.10 12.51
CA LEU A 242 13.91 -0.93 13.23
C LEU A 242 14.89 0.00 12.48
N ASP A 243 14.80 0.12 11.16
CA ASP A 243 15.59 1.08 10.37
C ASP A 243 15.20 2.55 10.61
N LEU A 244 14.01 2.80 11.19
CA LEU A 244 13.52 4.15 11.53
C LEU A 244 13.99 4.63 12.92
N MET A 245 14.78 3.82 13.61
CA MET A 245 15.30 4.13 14.93
C MET A 245 16.40 5.20 14.86
N ASN A 246 16.32 6.21 15.72
CA ASN A 246 17.39 7.19 15.86
C ASN A 246 18.53 6.67 16.74
N ILE A 247 19.59 7.47 16.88
CA ILE A 247 20.77 7.13 17.68
C ILE A 247 20.49 6.91 19.16
N ASP A 248 19.39 7.48 19.69
CA ASP A 248 18.99 7.33 21.08
C ASP A 248 18.18 6.04 21.33
N GLY A 249 17.80 5.31 20.28
CA GLY A 249 16.93 4.13 20.37
C GLY A 249 15.43 4.46 20.23
N TRP A 250 15.06 5.67 19.84
CA TRP A 250 13.67 6.08 19.65
C TRP A 250 13.17 5.81 18.23
N ILE A 251 11.92 5.36 18.11
CA ILE A 251 11.20 5.21 16.84
C ILE A 251 9.94 6.09 16.90
N PRO A 252 9.69 6.97 15.90
CA PRO A 252 8.47 7.76 15.87
C PRO A 252 7.22 6.86 15.82
N ARG A 253 6.23 7.17 16.66
CA ARG A 253 5.01 6.35 16.83
C ARG A 253 4.13 6.30 15.58
N GLU A 254 4.17 7.33 14.76
CA GLU A 254 3.35 7.49 13.55
C GLU A 254 4.24 7.97 12.40
N GLN A 255 4.25 7.21 11.30
CA GLN A 255 5.19 7.39 10.21
C GLN A 255 4.53 8.10 9.04
N ILE A 256 4.68 9.43 8.99
CA ILE A 256 4.04 10.29 8.00
C ILE A 256 5.07 10.61 6.90
N LEU A 257 5.30 9.64 6.03
CA LEU A 257 6.37 9.68 5.04
C LEU A 257 5.83 10.12 3.67
N GLY A 258 6.18 11.33 3.27
CA GLY A 258 5.88 11.88 1.96
C GLY A 258 4.53 12.61 1.88
N VAL A 259 4.32 13.31 0.76
CA VAL A 259 3.19 14.23 0.57
C VAL A 259 1.81 13.54 0.56
N GLU A 260 1.75 12.27 0.15
CA GLU A 260 0.51 11.50 0.16
C GLU A 260 0.05 11.21 1.58
N ALA A 261 0.95 10.74 2.45
CA ALA A 261 0.67 10.54 3.87
C ALA A 261 0.31 11.86 4.56
N LEU A 262 1.10 12.92 4.32
CA LEU A 262 0.85 14.27 4.87
C LEU A 262 -0.54 14.81 4.52
N SER A 263 -1.03 14.57 3.30
CA SER A 263 -2.35 15.03 2.85
C SER A 263 -3.53 14.46 3.66
N LYS A 264 -3.29 13.42 4.46
CA LYS A 264 -4.29 12.73 5.28
C LYS A 264 -4.15 13.00 6.78
N VAL A 265 -3.27 13.93 7.17
CA VAL A 265 -3.00 14.23 8.58
C VAL A 265 -3.18 15.72 8.85
N PRO A 266 -4.01 16.12 9.83
CA PRO A 266 -4.07 17.51 10.27
C PRO A 266 -2.70 17.98 10.76
N SER A 267 -2.34 19.24 10.49
CA SER A 267 -1.01 19.81 10.77
C SER A 267 -0.51 19.57 12.20
N ASP A 268 -1.43 19.61 13.17
CA ASP A 268 -1.12 19.51 14.59
C ASP A 268 -0.60 18.13 15.01
N PHE A 269 -0.84 17.09 14.19
CA PHE A 269 -0.40 15.72 14.44
C PHE A 269 0.81 15.29 13.60
N VAL A 270 1.32 16.17 12.73
CA VAL A 270 2.43 15.84 11.84
C VAL A 270 3.74 15.72 12.61
N THR A 271 4.02 16.67 13.49
CA THR A 271 5.29 16.72 14.23
C THR A 271 5.33 15.64 15.31
N GLN A 272 6.32 14.76 15.23
CA GLN A 272 6.53 13.69 16.21
C GLN A 272 7.42 14.19 17.36
N LEU A 273 7.11 13.74 18.57
CA LEU A 273 7.81 14.15 19.80
C LEU A 273 8.75 13.04 20.28
N PRO A 274 10.08 13.26 20.30
CA PRO A 274 11.05 12.24 20.70
C PRO A 274 11.02 11.88 22.18
N THR A 275 10.33 12.67 23.01
CA THR A 275 10.08 12.38 24.43
C THR A 275 8.96 11.35 24.64
N ASN A 276 8.11 11.13 23.64
CA ASN A 276 6.91 10.31 23.78
C ASN A 276 7.22 8.84 23.46
N GLY A 277 7.02 7.98 24.46
CA GLY A 277 6.96 6.53 24.28
C GLY A 277 5.71 6.05 23.56
N ASN A 278 5.76 4.82 23.08
CA ASN A 278 4.62 4.11 22.53
C ASN A 278 4.75 2.61 22.89
N PRO A 279 3.65 1.86 23.16
CA PRO A 279 3.75 0.48 23.59
C PRO A 279 4.61 -0.36 22.62
N PRO A 280 5.61 -1.13 23.12
CA PRO A 280 6.55 -1.85 22.27
C PRO A 280 5.97 -3.16 21.72
N ALA A 281 4.81 -3.06 21.04
CA ALA A 281 4.00 -4.22 20.65
C ALA A 281 4.69 -5.13 19.62
N LEU A 282 5.66 -4.64 18.83
CA LEU A 282 6.49 -5.47 17.95
C LEU A 282 7.21 -6.61 18.70
N LEU A 283 7.53 -6.40 19.99
CA LEU A 283 8.13 -7.43 20.84
C LEU A 283 7.20 -8.62 21.06
N LEU A 284 5.88 -8.46 20.93
CA LEU A 284 4.91 -9.57 21.02
C LEU A 284 5.09 -10.55 19.86
N ALA A 285 5.25 -10.04 18.63
CA ALA A 285 5.48 -10.87 17.45
C ALA A 285 6.87 -11.53 17.49
N LEU A 286 7.91 -10.78 17.88
CA LEU A 286 9.26 -11.34 18.05
C LEU A 286 9.30 -12.45 19.12
N ARG A 287 8.58 -12.25 20.23
CA ARG A 287 8.40 -13.28 21.26
C ARG A 287 7.76 -14.53 20.67
N ASP A 288 6.69 -14.40 19.88
CA ASP A 288 6.01 -15.54 19.24
C ASP A 288 6.95 -16.30 18.28
N LEU A 289 7.72 -15.58 17.47
CA LEU A 289 8.74 -16.16 16.56
C LEU A 289 9.81 -16.92 17.33
N VAL A 290 10.40 -16.33 18.37
CA VAL A 290 11.43 -17.00 19.20
C VAL A 290 10.86 -18.24 19.92
N HIS A 291 9.62 -18.18 20.42
CA HIS A 291 8.98 -19.37 21.00
C HIS A 291 8.69 -20.44 19.94
N GLY A 292 8.38 -20.05 18.71
CA GLY A 292 8.20 -20.96 17.58
C GLY A 292 9.49 -21.71 17.23
N LEU A 293 10.63 -21.02 17.24
CA LEU A 293 11.96 -21.64 17.07
C LEU A 293 12.20 -22.70 18.13
N LYS A 294 12.02 -22.35 19.42
CA LYS A 294 12.21 -23.30 20.55
C LYS A 294 11.30 -24.52 20.48
N LYS A 295 10.14 -24.41 19.82
CA LYS A 295 9.16 -25.48 19.66
C LYS A 295 9.27 -26.19 18.31
N ASN A 296 10.29 -25.90 17.50
CA ASN A 296 10.49 -26.47 16.16
C ASN A 296 9.25 -26.33 15.26
N LYS A 297 8.60 -25.16 15.30
CA LYS A 297 7.39 -24.89 14.51
C LYS A 297 7.65 -24.54 13.05
N PHE A 298 8.89 -24.24 12.71
CA PHE A 298 9.29 -23.72 11.41
C PHE A 298 10.07 -24.77 10.63
N THR A 299 10.09 -24.63 9.31
CA THR A 299 11.03 -25.36 8.46
C THR A 299 12.48 -24.97 8.78
N ALA A 300 13.46 -25.74 8.31
CA ALA A 300 14.88 -25.41 8.50
C ALA A 300 15.22 -24.01 7.93
N ALA A 301 14.78 -23.73 6.70
CA ALA A 301 15.03 -22.45 6.04
C ALA A 301 14.39 -21.26 6.79
N GLU A 302 13.16 -21.41 7.28
CA GLU A 302 12.51 -20.38 8.10
C GLU A 302 13.23 -20.20 9.45
N SER A 303 13.67 -21.30 10.07
CA SER A 303 14.39 -21.25 11.35
C SER A 303 15.71 -20.49 11.21
N ASP A 304 16.45 -20.74 10.13
CA ASP A 304 17.68 -20.05 9.79
C ASP A 304 17.42 -18.56 9.53
N ALA A 305 16.38 -18.23 8.75
CA ALA A 305 16.02 -16.84 8.45
C ALA A 305 15.62 -16.05 9.71
N ILE A 306 14.78 -16.62 10.58
CA ILE A 306 14.36 -15.98 11.83
C ILE A 306 15.54 -15.81 12.78
N SER A 307 16.37 -16.86 12.97
CA SER A 307 17.53 -16.79 13.87
C SER A 307 18.52 -15.71 13.39
N SER A 308 18.83 -15.72 12.09
CA SER A 308 19.73 -14.76 11.48
C SER A 308 19.18 -13.33 11.54
N PHE A 309 17.86 -13.14 11.39
CA PHE A 309 17.22 -11.84 11.59
C PHE A 309 17.33 -11.35 13.03
N VAL A 310 16.98 -12.20 14.01
CA VAL A 310 16.99 -11.83 15.44
C VAL A 310 18.41 -11.48 15.90
N GLU A 311 19.42 -12.24 15.47
CA GLU A 311 20.83 -11.94 15.75
C GLU A 311 21.25 -10.56 15.24
N ARG A 312 20.89 -10.23 13.99
CA ARG A 312 21.19 -8.89 13.42
C ARG A 312 20.39 -7.77 14.07
N ALA A 313 19.12 -8.03 14.39
CA ALA A 313 18.22 -7.04 14.97
C ALA A 313 18.51 -6.78 16.46
N PHE A 314 19.22 -7.67 17.14
CA PHE A 314 19.40 -7.65 18.60
C PHE A 314 19.91 -6.30 19.12
N VAL A 315 20.93 -5.71 18.49
CA VAL A 315 21.51 -4.43 18.93
C VAL A 315 20.48 -3.30 18.89
N ARG A 316 19.62 -3.26 17.86
CA ARG A 316 18.55 -2.26 17.76
C ARG A 316 17.42 -2.54 18.75
N LEU A 317 17.04 -3.80 18.92
CA LEU A 317 16.03 -4.20 19.91
C LEU A 317 16.46 -3.85 21.34
N GLU A 318 17.74 -4.05 21.66
CA GLU A 318 18.32 -3.63 22.94
C GLU A 318 18.29 -2.11 23.09
N ALA A 319 18.73 -1.35 22.09
CA ALA A 319 18.69 0.12 22.11
C ALA A 319 17.25 0.64 22.34
N TRP A 320 16.26 0.09 21.64
CA TRP A 320 14.86 0.47 21.82
C TRP A 320 14.32 0.15 23.21
N PHE A 321 14.66 -1.03 23.74
CA PHE A 321 14.28 -1.44 25.08
C PHE A 321 14.90 -0.53 26.15
N GLN A 322 16.19 -0.21 26.02
CA GLN A 322 16.89 0.68 26.95
C GLN A 322 16.32 2.10 26.89
N TRP A 323 16.06 2.63 25.69
CA TRP A 323 15.42 3.92 25.50
C TRP A 323 14.07 3.98 26.22
N PHE A 324 13.20 2.98 25.98
CA PHE A 324 11.86 2.95 26.57
C PHE A 324 11.92 2.89 28.11
N ASN A 325 12.74 2.01 28.68
CA ASN A 325 12.83 1.88 30.14
C ASN A 325 13.49 3.07 30.83
N THR A 326 14.43 3.72 30.16
CA THR A 326 15.15 4.87 30.75
C THR A 326 14.29 6.13 30.69
N THR A 327 13.59 6.36 29.58
CA THR A 327 12.87 7.63 29.34
C THR A 327 11.44 7.64 29.87
N GLN A 328 10.83 6.45 30.05
CA GLN A 328 9.43 6.33 30.46
C GLN A 328 9.28 5.82 31.91
N SER A 329 10.35 5.89 32.71
CA SER A 329 10.33 5.50 34.12
C SER A 329 9.44 6.43 34.94
N GLY A 330 8.65 5.86 35.85
CA GLY A 330 7.93 6.63 36.86
C GLY A 330 8.90 7.23 37.88
N ILE A 331 8.47 8.32 38.51
CA ILE A 331 9.18 8.94 39.65
C ILE A 331 8.98 8.12 40.92
#